data_AF-A0A6C1P3G0-F1
#
_entry.id   AF-A0A6C1P3G0-F1
#
_cell.length_a   1.000
_cell.length_b   1.000
_cell.length_c   1.000
_cell.angle_alpha   90.00
_cell.angle_beta   90.00
_cell.angle_gamma   90.00
#
_symmetry.space_group_name_H-M   'P 1'
#
loop_
_entity.id
_entity.type
_entity.pdbx_description
1 polymer ?
#
loop_
_entity_poly.entity_id
_entity_poly.type
_entity_poly.pdbx_seq_one_letter_code
_entity_poly.pdbx_strand_id
1 'polypeptide(L)'
;AYDFSLNGMLSVAYWQTLFFQSGNLRYYVMTIVGFTVLMVGYPLLSKAGIFIPADWSNIHFYEWLLSGLMIASVLAAATARSGLVAIISLGVLGYSIALIYLLFSAPDLAITQILVETLTVILVALVLIKLPAVPRKPAPIGRARNIVIAVSAGLMVTLTLFAALTVPFDPFMVDYFSENSYVIAHGRNIVNVILVDFRALDTLGEITVLAVAGVGIFALIKLHKAVKVEKEAGK
;
A
#
# COMPACT_ATOMS: atom_id res chain seq x y z
N ALA A 1 14.69 36.89 -35.19
CA ALA A 1 15.13 36.55 -33.81
C ALA A 1 13.94 36.07 -32.96
N TYR A 2 12.89 36.88 -32.83
CA TYR A 2 11.69 36.55 -32.05
C TYR A 2 11.01 35.23 -32.48
N ASP A 3 10.72 35.03 -33.77
CA ASP A 3 10.03 33.81 -34.23
C ASP A 3 10.87 32.54 -34.03
N PHE A 4 12.20 32.64 -34.15
CA PHE A 4 13.10 31.53 -33.87
C PHE A 4 13.09 31.16 -32.38
N SER A 5 13.11 32.16 -31.48
CA SER A 5 12.99 31.90 -30.04
C SER A 5 11.63 31.32 -29.65
N LEU A 6 10.55 31.81 -30.28
CA LEU A 6 9.19 31.31 -30.03
C LEU A 6 9.05 29.84 -30.49
N ASN A 7 9.50 29.52 -31.70
CA ASN A 7 9.48 28.16 -32.23
C ASN A 7 10.39 27.22 -31.44
N GLY A 8 11.55 27.71 -30.99
CA GLY A 8 12.43 26.96 -30.08
C GLY A 8 11.75 26.64 -28.76
N MET A 9 11.09 27.62 -28.13
CA MET A 9 10.36 27.43 -26.88
C MET A 9 9.21 26.41 -27.04
N LEU A 10 8.41 26.52 -28.11
CA LEU A 10 7.32 25.58 -28.39
C LEU A 10 7.82 24.17 -28.65
N SER A 11 8.95 24.02 -29.36
CA SER A 11 9.56 22.72 -29.62
C SER A 11 10.05 22.05 -28.33
N VAL A 12 10.67 22.82 -27.43
CA VAL A 12 11.10 22.34 -26.12
C VAL A 12 9.89 21.94 -25.27
N ALA A 13 8.84 22.77 -25.24
CA ALA A 13 7.62 22.48 -24.48
C ALA A 13 6.92 21.20 -24.99
N TYR A 14 6.86 21.01 -26.31
CA TYR A 14 6.29 19.81 -26.92
C TYR A 14 7.11 18.56 -26.58
N TRP A 15 8.44 18.64 -26.71
CA TRP A 15 9.35 17.56 -26.34
C TRP A 15 9.24 17.18 -24.86
N GLN A 16 9.22 18.17 -23.97
CA GLN A 16 9.07 17.97 -22.53
C GLN A 16 7.73 17.30 -22.21
N THR A 17 6.65 17.74 -22.85
CA THR A 17 5.31 17.17 -22.64
C THR A 17 5.28 15.71 -23.09
N LEU A 18 5.82 15.38 -24.25
CA LEU A 18 5.88 13.99 -24.73
C LEU A 18 6.76 13.09 -23.84
N PHE A 19 7.83 13.64 -23.27
CA PHE A 19 8.73 12.90 -22.38
C PHE A 19 8.06 12.56 -21.05
N PHE A 20 7.44 13.56 -20.40
CA PHE A 20 6.80 13.35 -19.10
C PHE A 20 5.40 12.73 -19.23
N GLN A 21 4.58 13.21 -20.15
CA GLN A 21 3.20 12.74 -20.34
C GLN A 21 3.10 11.58 -21.33
N SER A 22 3.80 10.48 -21.03
CA SER A 22 3.79 9.26 -21.86
C SER A 22 2.42 8.57 -21.98
N GLY A 23 1.42 8.96 -21.17
CA GLY A 23 0.09 8.34 -21.12
C GLY A 23 0.05 6.95 -20.49
N ASN A 24 1.20 6.41 -20.05
CA ASN A 24 1.31 5.05 -19.54
C ASN A 24 1.57 5.04 -18.03
N LEU A 25 0.59 4.53 -17.27
CA LEU A 25 0.63 4.43 -15.81
C LEU A 25 1.92 3.80 -15.27
N ARG A 26 2.47 2.80 -15.98
CA ARG A 26 3.70 2.12 -15.57
C ARG A 26 4.85 3.12 -15.42
N TYR A 27 5.05 4.01 -16.39
CA TYR A 27 6.15 4.98 -16.36
C TYR A 27 5.94 6.01 -15.25
N TYR A 28 4.71 6.50 -15.05
CA TYR A 28 4.42 7.40 -13.93
C TYR A 28 4.73 6.76 -12.58
N VAL A 29 4.28 5.53 -12.34
CA VAL A 29 4.56 4.82 -11.09
C VAL A 29 6.06 4.56 -10.92
N MET A 30 6.77 4.16 -11.98
CA MET A 30 8.23 3.96 -11.92
C MET A 30 8.97 5.25 -11.58
N THR A 31 8.58 6.38 -12.17
CA THR A 31 9.18 7.68 -11.89
C THR A 31 8.92 8.12 -10.45
N ILE A 32 7.69 7.96 -9.95
CA ILE A 32 7.33 8.30 -8.57
C ILE A 32 8.14 7.45 -7.58
N VAL A 33 8.13 6.13 -7.75
CA VAL A 33 8.87 5.21 -6.86
C VAL A 33 10.38 5.48 -6.94
N GLY A 34 10.93 5.63 -8.14
CA GLY A 34 12.35 5.92 -8.33
C GLY A 34 12.76 7.25 -7.70
N PHE A 35 11.95 8.29 -7.86
CA PHE A 35 12.18 9.59 -7.23
C PHE A 35 12.11 9.50 -5.70
N THR A 36 11.13 8.79 -5.14
CA THR A 36 11.03 8.55 -3.69
C THR A 36 12.26 7.80 -3.17
N VAL A 37 12.71 6.75 -3.86
CA VAL A 37 13.93 6.01 -3.49
C VAL A 37 15.15 6.92 -3.47
N LEU A 38 15.28 7.83 -4.44
CA LEU A 38 16.39 8.79 -4.46
C LEU A 38 16.28 9.82 -3.34
N MET A 39 15.09 10.40 -3.13
CA MET A 39 14.85 11.46 -2.16
C MET A 39 14.95 10.99 -0.71
N VAL A 40 14.52 9.77 -0.41
CA VAL A 40 14.62 9.16 0.93
C VAL A 40 15.96 8.45 1.10
N GLY A 41 16.43 7.74 0.06
CA GLY A 41 17.68 7.00 0.11
C GLY A 41 18.91 7.89 0.24
N TYR A 42 18.94 9.06 -0.39
CA TYR A 42 20.06 9.99 -0.28
C TYR A 42 20.35 10.46 1.16
N PRO A 43 19.40 11.04 1.92
CA PRO A 43 19.63 11.43 3.30
C PRO A 43 19.89 10.22 4.21
N LEU A 44 19.24 9.08 3.94
CA LEU A 44 19.46 7.84 4.71
C LEU A 44 20.92 7.37 4.61
N LEU A 45 21.45 7.29 3.39
CA LEU A 45 22.84 6.85 3.15
C LEU A 45 23.88 7.90 3.55
N SER A 46 23.57 9.18 3.39
CA SER A 46 24.54 10.27 3.65
C SER A 46 24.59 10.72 5.11
N LYS A 47 23.48 10.64 5.87
CA LYS A 47 23.39 11.15 7.24
C LYS A 47 23.16 10.08 8.29
N ALA A 48 22.24 9.15 8.03
CA ALA A 48 21.92 8.11 9.01
C ALA A 48 22.98 6.99 8.98
N GLY A 49 23.48 6.64 7.79
CA GLY A 49 24.32 5.45 7.63
C GLY A 49 23.49 4.18 7.57
N ILE A 50 24.15 3.05 7.30
CA ILE A 50 23.50 1.74 7.21
C ILE A 50 23.66 1.03 8.55
N PHE A 51 22.55 0.94 9.29
CA PHE A 51 22.46 0.12 10.48
C PHE A 51 21.76 -1.19 10.15
N ILE A 52 22.33 -2.30 10.59
CA ILE A 52 21.71 -3.61 10.53
C ILE A 52 21.65 -4.11 11.98
N PRO A 53 20.47 -4.46 12.52
CA PRO A 53 20.37 -5.05 13.84
C PRO A 53 21.34 -6.22 13.95
N ALA A 54 22.24 -6.19 14.94
CA ALA A 54 23.25 -7.23 15.13
C ALA A 54 22.70 -8.42 15.95
N ASP A 55 21.65 -8.19 16.73
CA ASP A 55 21.06 -9.19 17.60
C ASP A 55 19.78 -9.77 16.98
N TRP A 56 19.83 -11.06 16.65
CA TRP A 56 18.72 -11.86 16.13
C TRP A 56 18.34 -12.99 17.11
N SER A 57 18.91 -13.01 18.32
CA SER A 57 18.74 -14.15 19.25
C SER A 57 17.35 -14.22 19.90
N ASN A 58 16.63 -13.11 19.93
CA ASN A 58 15.29 -13.03 20.54
C ASN A 58 14.14 -13.31 19.58
N ILE A 59 14.43 -13.86 18.39
CA ILE A 59 13.39 -14.19 17.41
C ILE A 59 12.92 -15.62 17.61
N HIS A 60 11.63 -15.79 17.88
CA HIS A 60 11.03 -17.08 18.09
C HIS A 60 10.76 -17.82 16.78
N PHE A 61 10.67 -19.15 16.85
CA PHE A 61 10.45 -20.00 15.68
C PHE A 61 9.19 -19.63 14.89
N TYR A 62 8.10 -19.28 15.57
CA TYR A 62 6.85 -18.91 14.91
C TYR A 62 6.96 -17.59 14.11
N GLU A 63 7.83 -16.66 14.53
CA GLU A 63 8.07 -15.39 13.83
C GLU A 63 8.82 -15.62 12.52
N TRP A 64 9.81 -16.53 12.54
CA TRP A 64 10.49 -16.99 11.34
C TRP A 64 9.55 -17.71 10.38
N LEU A 65 8.69 -18.59 10.92
CA LEU A 65 7.70 -19.31 10.12
C LEU A 65 6.74 -18.36 9.42
N LEU A 66 6.17 -17.39 10.16
CA LEU A 66 5.26 -16.39 9.58
C LEU A 66 5.96 -15.50 8.56
N SER A 67 7.17 -15.04 8.86
CA SER A 67 7.97 -14.25 7.90
C SER A 67 8.26 -15.03 6.61
N GLY A 68 8.61 -16.32 6.73
CA GLY A 68 8.79 -17.22 5.59
C GLY A 68 7.51 -17.40 4.78
N LEU A 69 6.37 -17.57 5.46
CA LEU A 69 5.06 -17.67 4.82
C LEU A 69 4.70 -16.38 4.07
N MET A 70 4.96 -15.21 4.65
CA MET A 70 4.75 -13.92 4.00
C MET A 70 5.60 -13.77 2.72
N ILE A 71 6.89 -14.12 2.80
CA ILE A 71 7.79 -14.08 1.63
C ILE A 71 7.29 -15.05 0.55
N ALA A 72 6.92 -16.28 0.93
CA ALA A 72 6.39 -17.27 -0.01
C ALA A 72 5.10 -16.77 -0.69
N SER A 73 4.18 -16.17 0.06
CA SER A 73 2.95 -15.58 -0.44
C SER A 73 3.18 -14.45 -1.44
N VAL A 74 4.12 -13.55 -1.15
CA VAL A 74 4.49 -12.45 -2.07
C VAL A 74 5.11 -13.00 -3.36
N LEU A 75 6.00 -14.00 -3.26
CA LEU A 75 6.61 -14.64 -4.43
C LEU A 75 5.57 -15.38 -5.27
N ALA A 76 4.65 -16.10 -4.62
CA ALA A 76 3.54 -16.78 -5.27
C ALA A 76 2.63 -15.77 -6.00
N ALA A 77 2.28 -14.65 -5.37
CA ALA A 77 1.50 -13.58 -5.98
C ALA A 77 2.22 -12.94 -7.18
N ALA A 78 3.51 -12.63 -7.06
CA ALA A 78 4.29 -12.00 -8.13
C ALA A 78 4.48 -12.90 -9.36
N THR A 79 4.60 -14.20 -9.13
CA THR A 79 4.80 -15.22 -10.18
C THR A 79 3.50 -15.83 -10.69
N ALA A 80 2.37 -15.57 -10.02
CA ALA A 80 1.06 -16.07 -10.37
C ALA A 80 0.72 -15.81 -11.85
N ARG A 81 0.17 -16.85 -12.50
CA ARG A 81 -0.30 -16.78 -13.89
C ARG A 81 -1.77 -16.37 -14.00
N SER A 82 -2.51 -16.51 -12.91
CA SER A 82 -3.93 -16.15 -12.79
C SER A 82 -4.11 -15.09 -11.71
N GLY A 83 -4.98 -14.13 -11.96
CA GLY A 83 -5.36 -13.12 -10.96
C GLY A 83 -5.95 -13.75 -9.70
N LEU A 84 -6.70 -14.86 -9.84
CA LEU A 84 -7.27 -15.59 -8.69
C LEU A 84 -6.17 -16.20 -7.81
N VAL A 85 -5.13 -16.77 -8.42
CA VAL A 85 -3.98 -17.28 -7.65
C VAL A 85 -3.23 -16.13 -6.96
N ALA A 86 -3.09 -14.99 -7.64
CA ALA A 86 -2.45 -13.81 -7.05
C ALA A 86 -3.22 -13.29 -5.83
N ILE A 87 -4.54 -13.12 -5.93
CA ILE A 87 -5.35 -12.61 -4.81
C ILE A 87 -5.44 -13.60 -3.65
N ILE A 88 -5.52 -14.90 -3.91
CA ILE A 88 -5.48 -15.92 -2.83
C ILE A 88 -4.13 -15.89 -2.11
N SER A 89 -3.03 -15.77 -2.86
CA SER A 89 -1.69 -15.66 -2.27
C SER A 89 -1.55 -14.39 -1.42
N LEU A 90 -2.10 -13.27 -1.88
CA LEU A 90 -2.18 -12.03 -1.09
C LEU A 90 -3.08 -12.19 0.15
N GLY A 91 -4.16 -12.97 0.06
CA GLY A 91 -4.98 -13.36 1.20
C GLY A 91 -4.17 -14.04 2.29
N VAL A 92 -3.34 -15.03 1.92
CA VAL A 92 -2.45 -15.71 2.88
C VAL A 92 -1.46 -14.73 3.52
N LEU A 93 -0.94 -13.77 2.76
CA LEU A 93 -0.10 -12.69 3.30
C LEU A 93 -0.86 -11.87 4.35
N GLY A 94 -2.10 -11.45 4.07
CA GLY A 94 -2.93 -10.68 5.00
C GLY A 94 -3.28 -11.44 6.28
N TYR A 95 -3.63 -12.73 6.19
CA TYR A 95 -3.84 -13.56 7.38
C TYR A 95 -2.54 -13.77 8.18
N SER A 96 -1.38 -13.86 7.51
CA SER A 96 -0.09 -13.94 8.20
C SER A 96 0.19 -12.66 9.00
N ILE A 97 -0.14 -11.48 8.45
CA ILE A 97 -0.05 -10.20 9.15
C ILE A 97 -1.01 -10.15 10.34
N ALA A 98 -2.24 -10.65 10.20
CA ALA A 98 -3.19 -10.72 11.32
C ALA A 98 -2.68 -11.60 12.47
N LEU A 99 -2.02 -12.71 12.15
CA LEU A 99 -1.37 -13.57 13.17
C LEU A 99 -0.22 -12.84 13.87
N ILE A 100 0.57 -12.04 13.15
CA ILE A 100 1.59 -11.18 13.76
C ILE A 100 0.93 -10.22 14.76
N TYR A 101 -0.17 -9.56 14.40
CA TYR A 101 -0.88 -8.67 15.34
C TYR A 101 -1.34 -9.41 16.60
N LEU A 102 -1.86 -10.63 16.49
CA LEU A 102 -2.21 -11.43 17.67
C LEU A 102 -1.01 -11.77 18.55
N LEU A 103 0.12 -12.14 17.94
CA LEU A 103 1.35 -12.44 18.67
C LEU A 103 1.88 -11.23 19.44
N PHE A 104 1.75 -10.03 18.86
CA PHE A 104 2.13 -8.77 19.51
C PHE A 104 1.00 -8.13 20.33
N SER A 105 0.01 -8.93 20.78
CA SER A 105 -1.07 -8.49 21.66
C SER A 105 -1.93 -7.34 21.12
N ALA A 106 -2.15 -7.30 19.80
CA ALA A 106 -2.99 -6.33 19.11
C ALA A 106 -4.27 -6.98 18.54
N PRO A 107 -5.22 -7.41 19.38
CA PRO A 107 -6.40 -8.16 18.95
C PRO A 107 -7.36 -7.35 18.05
N ASP A 108 -7.55 -6.06 18.33
CA ASP A 108 -8.44 -5.20 17.53
C ASP A 108 -7.91 -5.04 16.10
N LEU A 109 -6.59 -4.86 15.94
CA LEU A 109 -5.92 -4.83 14.64
C LEU A 109 -6.01 -6.18 13.92
N ALA A 110 -5.91 -7.29 14.63
CA ALA A 110 -6.02 -8.62 14.03
C ALA A 110 -7.43 -8.89 13.49
N ILE A 111 -8.48 -8.61 14.26
CA ILE A 111 -9.87 -8.83 13.85
C ILE A 111 -10.19 -7.97 12.63
N THR A 112 -9.83 -6.69 12.66
CA THR A 112 -10.04 -5.77 11.53
C THR A 112 -9.27 -6.22 10.29
N GLN A 113 -8.01 -6.64 10.44
CA GLN A 113 -7.21 -7.19 9.33
C GLN A 113 -7.88 -8.41 8.71
N ILE A 114 -8.36 -9.37 9.52
CA ILE A 114 -9.06 -10.56 9.03
C ILE A 114 -10.32 -10.18 8.25
N LEU A 115 -11.13 -9.28 8.78
CA LEU A 115 -12.37 -8.85 8.14
C LEU A 115 -12.11 -8.16 6.80
N VAL A 116 -11.19 -7.18 6.79
CA VAL A 116 -10.84 -6.42 5.58
C VAL A 116 -10.18 -7.31 4.54
N GLU A 117 -9.30 -8.23 4.94
CA GLU A 117 -8.65 -9.18 4.03
C GLU A 117 -9.69 -10.09 3.37
N THR A 118 -10.60 -10.66 4.17
CA THR A 118 -11.68 -11.52 3.68
C THR A 118 -12.55 -10.79 2.66
N LEU A 119 -12.98 -9.57 2.98
CA LEU A 119 -13.79 -8.74 2.08
C LEU A 119 -13.03 -8.39 0.80
N THR A 120 -11.75 -8.02 0.91
CA THR A 120 -10.93 -7.63 -0.24
C THR A 120 -10.72 -8.81 -1.19
N VAL A 121 -10.38 -9.99 -0.66
CA VAL A 121 -10.22 -11.21 -1.46
C VAL A 121 -11.53 -11.54 -2.18
N ILE A 122 -12.67 -11.51 -1.48
CA ILE A 122 -13.99 -11.79 -2.08
C ILE A 122 -14.30 -10.77 -3.19
N LEU A 123 -14.22 -9.47 -2.90
CA LEU A 123 -14.56 -8.41 -3.86
C LEU A 123 -13.66 -8.45 -5.10
N VAL A 124 -12.35 -8.57 -4.91
CA VAL A 124 -11.39 -8.64 -6.01
C VAL A 124 -11.57 -9.93 -6.82
N ALA A 125 -11.80 -11.07 -6.17
CA ALA A 125 -12.09 -12.32 -6.88
C ALA A 125 -13.35 -12.22 -7.75
N LEU A 126 -14.44 -11.64 -7.23
CA LEU A 126 -15.67 -11.41 -7.99
C LEU A 126 -15.46 -10.51 -9.21
N VAL A 127 -14.62 -9.48 -9.08
CA VAL A 127 -14.26 -8.60 -10.20
C VAL A 127 -13.40 -9.34 -11.22
N LEU A 128 -12.40 -10.11 -10.77
CA LEU A 128 -11.49 -10.85 -11.64
C LEU A 128 -12.20 -11.93 -12.46
N ILE A 129 -13.23 -12.59 -11.90
CA ILE A 129 -14.05 -13.57 -12.63
C ILE A 129 -14.79 -12.92 -13.82
N LYS A 130 -15.10 -11.62 -13.74
CA LYS A 130 -15.80 -10.88 -14.80
C LYS A 130 -14.85 -10.26 -15.83
N LEU A 131 -13.56 -10.18 -15.54
CA LEU A 131 -12.59 -9.58 -16.45
C LEU A 131 -12.09 -10.63 -17.45
N PRO A 132 -11.98 -10.28 -18.76
CA PRO A 132 -11.39 -11.17 -19.73
C PRO A 132 -9.92 -11.43 -19.36
N ALA A 133 -9.46 -12.66 -19.53
CA ALA A 133 -8.07 -13.01 -19.27
C ALA A 133 -7.15 -12.18 -20.20
N VAL A 134 -6.45 -11.20 -19.63
CA VAL A 134 -5.49 -10.39 -20.39
C VAL A 134 -4.21 -11.21 -20.54
N PRO A 135 -3.80 -11.60 -21.76
CA PRO A 135 -2.57 -12.35 -21.95
C PRO A 135 -1.38 -11.50 -21.49
N ARG A 136 -0.58 -12.06 -20.57
CA ARG A 136 0.63 -11.42 -20.03
C ARG A 136 1.66 -11.31 -21.17
N LYS A 137 1.75 -10.15 -21.83
CA LYS A 137 2.78 -9.91 -22.85
C LYS A 137 4.17 -10.03 -22.20
N PRO A 138 5.04 -10.95 -22.63
CA PRO A 138 6.41 -11.00 -22.15
C PRO A 138 7.17 -9.83 -22.78
N ALA A 139 7.38 -8.75 -22.04
CA ALA A 139 8.35 -7.73 -22.42
C ALA A 139 9.64 -7.97 -21.62
N PRO A 140 10.59 -8.80 -22.10
CA PRO A 140 11.79 -9.18 -21.35
C PRO A 140 12.65 -7.96 -20.98
N ILE A 141 12.72 -6.96 -21.87
CA ILE A 141 13.57 -5.77 -21.72
C ILE A 141 13.11 -4.84 -20.57
N GLY A 142 11.82 -4.85 -20.21
CA GLY A 142 11.31 -4.04 -19.11
C GLY A 142 11.32 -4.71 -17.74
N ARG A 143 11.57 -6.03 -17.68
CA ARG A 143 11.43 -6.80 -16.44
C ARG A 143 12.57 -6.55 -15.46
N ALA A 144 13.81 -6.50 -15.96
CA ALA A 144 14.98 -6.20 -15.14
C ALA A 144 14.86 -4.82 -14.47
N ARG A 145 14.49 -3.79 -15.23
CA ARG A 145 14.26 -2.43 -14.70
C ARG A 145 13.22 -2.42 -13.58
N ASN A 146 12.07 -3.09 -13.79
CA ASN A 146 11.03 -3.17 -12.76
C ASN A 146 11.54 -3.87 -11.49
N ILE A 147 12.32 -4.94 -11.63
CA ILE A 147 12.90 -5.66 -10.49
C ILE A 147 13.87 -4.74 -9.74
N VAL A 148 14.77 -4.05 -10.44
CA VAL A 148 15.71 -3.11 -9.82
C VAL A 148 14.97 -2.03 -9.03
N ILE A 149 13.94 -1.43 -9.62
CA ILE A 149 13.13 -0.40 -8.93
C ILE A 149 12.42 -1.00 -7.70
N ALA A 150 11.76 -2.15 -7.85
CA ALA A 150 11.04 -2.79 -6.74
C ALA A 150 11.96 -3.20 -5.58
N VAL A 151 13.11 -3.80 -5.90
CA VAL A 151 14.13 -4.18 -4.90
C VAL A 151 14.71 -2.94 -4.23
N SER A 152 15.03 -1.88 -5.00
CA SER A 152 15.54 -0.63 -4.43
C SER A 152 14.55 0.03 -3.48
N ALA A 153 13.25 -0.01 -3.81
CA ALA A 153 12.19 0.48 -2.93
C ALA A 153 12.06 -0.36 -1.66
N GLY A 154 12.05 -1.70 -1.79
CA GLY A 154 12.01 -2.59 -0.65
C GLY A 154 13.19 -2.38 0.29
N LEU A 155 14.42 -2.35 -0.24
CA LEU A 155 15.64 -2.07 0.53
C LEU A 155 15.59 -0.70 1.20
N MET A 156 15.13 0.34 0.49
CA MET A 156 14.98 1.67 1.09
C MET A 156 14.02 1.63 2.29
N VAL A 157 12.87 0.95 2.20
CA VAL A 157 11.96 0.81 3.35
C VAL A 157 12.62 0.04 4.49
N THR A 158 13.27 -1.09 4.19
CA THR A 158 13.98 -1.90 5.20
C THR A 158 15.06 -1.11 5.93
N LEU A 159 15.91 -0.40 5.19
CA LEU A 159 16.97 0.42 5.78
C LEU A 159 16.41 1.58 6.60
N THR A 160 15.28 2.16 6.16
CA THR A 160 14.58 3.20 6.94
C THR A 160 14.05 2.64 8.25
N LEU A 161 13.47 1.44 8.24
CA LEU A 161 13.03 0.76 9.46
C LEU A 161 14.19 0.44 10.40
N PHE A 162 15.32 -0.05 9.87
CA PHE A 162 16.51 -0.28 10.69
C PHE A 162 17.06 1.01 11.30
N ALA A 163 17.06 2.11 10.56
CA ALA A 163 17.43 3.41 11.11
C ALA A 163 16.46 3.86 12.21
N ALA A 164 15.14 3.65 12.02
CA ALA A 164 14.14 4.00 13.03
C ALA A 164 14.33 3.22 14.35
N LEU A 165 14.79 1.97 14.29
CA LEU A 165 15.08 1.17 15.49
C LEU A 165 16.26 1.69 16.32
N THR A 166 17.10 2.58 15.77
CA THR A 166 18.19 3.21 16.51
C THR A 166 17.77 4.44 17.30
N VAL A 167 16.56 4.96 17.03
CA VAL A 167 16.02 6.13 17.73
C VAL A 167 15.53 5.68 19.11
N PRO A 168 15.95 6.35 20.21
CA PRO A 168 15.43 6.05 21.54
C PRO A 168 13.92 6.19 21.58
N PHE A 169 13.24 5.16 22.10
CA PHE A 169 11.80 5.17 22.26
C PHE A 169 11.39 6.06 23.45
N ASP A 170 10.53 7.04 23.18
CA ASP A 170 9.93 7.89 24.22
C ASP A 170 8.54 7.34 24.60
N PRO A 171 8.36 6.84 25.85
CA PRO A 171 7.11 6.22 26.28
C PRO A 171 6.00 7.23 26.61
N PHE A 172 6.25 8.54 26.57
CA PHE A 172 5.32 9.57 27.04
C PHE A 172 3.86 9.37 26.57
N MET A 173 3.66 9.09 25.27
CA MET A 173 2.30 8.89 24.72
C MET A 173 1.65 7.58 25.21
N VAL A 174 2.44 6.53 25.40
CA VAL A 174 1.96 5.25 25.95
C VAL A 174 1.49 5.45 27.38
N ASP A 175 2.31 6.13 28.20
CA ASP A 175 2.00 6.42 29.60
C ASP A 175 0.74 7.29 29.70
N TYR A 176 0.69 8.38 28.94
CA TYR A 176 -0.47 9.28 28.91
C TYR A 176 -1.77 8.55 28.58
N PHE A 177 -1.82 7.73 27.53
CA PHE A 177 -3.06 7.02 27.21
C PHE A 177 -3.39 5.94 28.24
N SER A 178 -2.39 5.23 28.76
CA SER A 178 -2.60 4.18 29.77
C SER A 178 -3.21 4.73 31.07
N GLU A 179 -2.77 5.89 31.52
CA GLU A 179 -3.24 6.53 32.75
C GLU A 179 -4.61 7.20 32.55
N ASN A 180 -4.86 7.80 31.39
CA ASN A 180 -6.03 8.65 31.18
C ASN A 180 -7.20 7.95 30.48
N SER A 181 -7.00 6.80 29.81
CA SER A 181 -8.10 6.10 29.11
C SER A 181 -9.25 5.70 30.03
N TYR A 182 -8.94 5.22 31.24
CA TYR A 182 -9.98 4.86 32.21
C TYR A 182 -10.45 6.07 33.02
N VAL A 183 -9.54 6.95 33.42
CA VAL A 183 -9.83 8.06 34.35
C VAL A 183 -10.65 9.17 33.67
N ILE A 184 -10.25 9.57 32.46
CA ILE A 184 -10.87 10.71 31.76
C ILE A 184 -11.93 10.22 30.76
N ALA A 185 -11.61 9.20 29.97
CA ALA A 185 -12.48 8.69 28.91
C ALA A 185 -13.34 7.48 29.31
N HIS A 186 -13.24 7.02 30.56
CA HIS A 186 -14.11 5.99 31.15
C HIS A 186 -14.10 4.63 30.41
N GLY A 187 -13.06 4.34 29.62
CA GLY A 187 -12.97 3.13 28.82
C GLY A 187 -11.81 2.22 29.24
N ARG A 188 -12.02 0.91 29.15
CA ARG A 188 -11.02 -0.11 29.49
C ARG A 188 -10.21 -0.61 28.29
N ASN A 189 -10.78 -0.54 27.09
CA ASN A 189 -10.04 -0.83 25.87
C ASN A 189 -9.35 0.46 25.41
N ILE A 190 -8.05 0.57 25.74
CA ILE A 190 -7.23 1.75 25.42
C ILE A 190 -7.25 2.05 23.91
N VAL A 191 -7.18 1.03 23.05
CA VAL A 191 -7.18 1.22 21.59
C VAL A 191 -8.50 1.86 21.14
N ASN A 192 -9.63 1.29 21.55
CA ASN A 192 -10.94 1.86 21.20
C ASN A 192 -11.14 3.28 21.78
N VAL A 193 -10.65 3.55 22.99
CA VAL A 193 -10.69 4.88 23.59
C VAL A 193 -9.86 5.88 22.81
N ILE A 194 -8.67 5.50 22.35
CA ILE A 194 -7.85 6.37 21.49
C ILE A 194 -8.61 6.71 20.21
N LEU A 195 -9.23 5.73 19.56
CA LEU A 195 -9.92 5.91 18.29
C LEU A 195 -11.18 6.77 18.39
N VAL A 196 -11.98 6.59 19.44
CA VAL A 196 -13.32 7.20 19.54
C VAL A 196 -13.34 8.48 20.39
N ASP A 197 -12.38 8.65 21.30
CA ASP A 197 -12.33 9.79 22.23
C ASP A 197 -11.13 10.70 21.93
N PHE A 198 -9.91 10.25 22.22
CA PHE A 198 -8.71 11.11 22.10
C PHE A 198 -8.40 11.53 20.66
N ARG A 199 -8.65 10.66 19.68
CA ARG A 199 -8.40 10.87 18.25
C ARG A 199 -9.66 10.66 17.40
N ALA A 200 -10.81 11.05 17.95
CA ALA A 200 -12.13 10.92 17.30
C ALA A 200 -12.21 11.56 15.90
N LEU A 201 -11.40 12.60 15.63
CA LEU A 201 -11.37 13.24 14.31
C LEU A 201 -10.80 12.33 13.22
N ASP A 202 -9.82 11.47 13.56
CA ASP A 202 -9.24 10.54 12.60
C ASP A 202 -10.27 9.48 12.20
N THR A 203 -11.03 8.93 13.17
CA THR A 203 -12.10 7.97 12.89
C THR A 203 -13.28 8.58 12.14
N LEU A 204 -13.66 9.83 12.44
CA LEU A 204 -14.64 10.56 11.66
C LEU A 204 -14.18 10.71 10.20
N GLY A 205 -12.90 11.02 9.99
CA GLY A 205 -12.29 11.11 8.67
C GLY A 205 -12.32 9.78 7.91
N GLU A 206 -11.90 8.69 8.54
CA GLU A 206 -11.92 7.35 7.96
C GLU A 206 -13.34 6.91 7.55
N ILE A 207 -14.32 7.07 8.43
CA ILE A 207 -15.73 6.73 8.14
C ILE A 207 -16.26 7.60 6.99
N THR A 208 -15.88 8.88 6.94
CA THR A 208 -16.25 9.78 5.84
C THR A 208 -15.68 9.29 4.50
N VAL A 209 -14.41 8.89 4.46
CA VAL A 209 -13.78 8.33 3.26
C VAL A 209 -14.50 7.05 2.81
N LEU A 210 -14.81 6.14 3.73
CA LEU A 210 -15.56 4.91 3.43
C LEU A 210 -16.96 5.21 2.90
N ALA A 211 -17.67 6.18 3.49
CA ALA A 211 -18.99 6.61 3.04
C ALA A 211 -18.93 7.19 1.61
N VAL A 212 -17.97 8.08 1.34
CA VAL A 212 -17.76 8.67 0.01
C VAL A 212 -17.39 7.60 -1.02
N ALA A 213 -16.52 6.65 -0.68
CA ALA A 213 -16.18 5.53 -1.56
C ALA A 213 -17.43 4.67 -1.87
N GLY A 214 -18.25 4.35 -0.86
CA GLY A 214 -19.50 3.61 -1.03
C GLY A 214 -20.50 4.32 -1.95
N VAL A 215 -20.72 5.63 -1.74
CA VAL A 215 -21.57 6.45 -2.61
C VAL A 215 -21.01 6.51 -4.05
N GLY A 216 -19.68 6.65 -4.20
CA GLY A 216 -19.02 6.64 -5.51
C GLY A 216 -19.21 5.33 -6.27
N ILE A 217 -19.04 4.18 -5.58
CA ILE A 217 -19.29 2.86 -6.17
C ILE A 217 -20.75 2.72 -6.58
N PHE A 218 -21.70 3.12 -5.73
CA PHE A 218 -23.13 3.09 -6.04
C PHE A 218 -23.46 3.93 -7.28
N ALA A 219 -22.93 5.15 -7.37
CA ALA A 219 -23.11 6.05 -8.51
C ALA A 219 -22.57 5.43 -9.82
N LEU A 220 -21.37 4.85 -9.79
CA LEU A 220 -20.76 4.18 -10.96
C LEU A 220 -21.61 3.00 -11.46
N ILE A 221 -22.12 2.16 -10.54
CA ILE A 221 -22.97 1.02 -10.90
C ILE A 221 -24.29 1.49 -11.53
N LYS A 222 -24.92 2.52 -10.97
CA LYS A 222 -26.19 3.06 -11.48
C LYS A 222 -26.01 3.71 -12.84
N LEU A 223 -24.95 4.49 -13.03
CA LEU A 223 -24.63 5.14 -14.30
C LEU A 223 -24.35 4.10 -15.41
N HIS A 224 -23.58 3.04 -15.10
CA HIS A 224 -23.31 1.99 -16.06
C HIS A 224 -24.59 1.28 -16.55
N LYS A 225 -25.53 1.01 -15.65
CA LYS A 225 -26.84 0.42 -16.02
C LYS A 225 -27.62 1.36 -16.95
N ALA A 226 -27.67 2.66 -16.65
CA ALA A 226 -28.37 3.64 -17.49
C ALA A 226 -27.79 3.70 -18.91
N VAL A 227 -26.46 3.79 -19.04
CA VAL A 227 -25.78 3.80 -20.36
C VAL A 227 -26.02 2.52 -21.16
N LYS A 228 -26.11 1.36 -20.48
CA LYS A 228 -26.41 0.09 -21.14
C LYS A 228 -27.85 0.06 -21.68
N VAL A 229 -28.82 0.52 -20.90
CA VAL A 229 -30.24 0.58 -21.32
C VAL A 229 -30.44 1.53 -22.50
N GLU A 230 -29.78 2.70 -22.51
CA GLU A 230 -29.87 3.65 -23.61
C GLU A 230 -29.29 3.08 -24.93
N LYS A 231 -28.18 2.33 -24.86
CA LYS A 231 -27.62 1.61 -26.02
C LYS A 231 -28.49 0.47 -26.53
N GLU A 232 -29.30 -0.14 -25.67
CA GLU A 232 -30.24 -1.21 -26.03
C GLU A 232 -31.56 -0.65 -26.58
N ALA A 233 -32.00 0.54 -26.14
CA ALA A 233 -33.20 1.23 -26.62
C ALA A 233 -33.00 2.03 -27.91
N GLY A 234 -31.76 2.40 -28.25
CA GLY A 234 -31.39 3.06 -29.51
C GLY A 234 -31.05 2.11 -30.66
N LYS A 235 -31.34 0.81 -30.51
CA LYS A 235 -31.29 -0.23 -31.55
C LYS A 235 -32.71 -0.67 -31.89
#